data_AF-A0AAU8MJH1-F1
#
_entry.id   AF-A0AAU8MJH1-F1
#
_cell.length_a   1.000
_cell.length_b   1.000
_cell.length_c   1.000
_cell.angle_alpha   90.00
_cell.angle_beta   90.00
_cell.angle_gamma   90.00
#
_symmetry.space_group_name_H-M   'P 1'
#
loop_
_entity.id
_entity.type
_entity.pdbx_description
1 polymer ?
#
loop_
_entity_poly.entity_id
_entity_poly.type
_entity_poly.pdbx_seq_one_letter_code
_entity_poly.pdbx_strand_id
1 'polypeptide(L)'
;MKLKNIAIIVKNVKYQAYRLKLAKCFIDENNEDLEQELFCEIWPCLDQYDEDKSSFNTFVARLTENKAINMLKKQQCAKRNINNYISIDVTELLEGEITKRIDVDYMISVLPKEWQNICEQLKFFNLHEVAKMNNVSRTTLNNIIKKIRAKLSPIYYEGKKKN
;
A
#
# COMPACT_ATOMS: atom_id res chain seq x y z
N MET A 1 -0.14 6.39 25.48
CA MET A 1 0.05 5.36 24.42
C MET A 1 1.49 4.85 24.42
N LYS A 2 1.74 3.53 24.40
CA LYS A 2 3.11 2.95 24.40
C LYS A 2 3.82 3.20 23.05
N LEU A 3 5.14 3.36 23.02
CA LEU A 3 5.93 3.58 21.77
C LEU A 3 5.66 2.52 20.70
N LYS A 4 5.53 1.24 21.09
CA LYS A 4 5.19 0.15 20.16
C LYS A 4 3.86 0.40 19.45
N ASN A 5 2.87 0.96 20.15
CA ASN A 5 1.55 1.24 19.58
C ASN A 5 1.63 2.34 18.51
N ILE A 6 2.43 3.39 18.73
CA ILE A 6 2.67 4.45 17.75
C ILE A 6 3.28 3.87 16.47
N ALA A 7 4.31 3.01 16.60
CA ALA A 7 4.94 2.38 15.45
C ALA A 7 3.95 1.52 14.63
N ILE A 8 3.06 0.80 15.31
CA ILE A 8 2.00 0.00 14.66
C ILE A 8 1.00 0.89 13.91
N ILE A 9 0.59 2.01 14.51
CA ILE A 9 -0.31 2.98 13.88
C ILE A 9 0.33 3.56 12.62
N VAL A 10 1.52 4.15 12.76
CA VAL A 10 2.24 4.78 11.63
C VAL A 10 2.44 3.76 10.51
N LYS A 11 2.83 2.53 10.82
CA LYS A 11 3.00 1.47 9.81
C LYS A 11 1.71 1.23 9.00
N ASN A 12 0.57 1.12 9.67
CA ASN A 12 -0.70 0.85 8.98
C ASN A 12 -1.20 2.08 8.20
N VAL A 13 -1.02 3.29 8.74
CA VAL A 13 -1.36 4.54 8.04
C VAL A 13 -0.57 4.66 6.75
N LYS A 14 0.75 4.48 6.79
CA LYS A 14 1.61 4.52 5.60
C LYS A 14 1.21 3.52 4.54
N TYR A 15 0.94 2.28 4.95
CA TYR A 15 0.49 1.25 4.02
C TYR A 15 -0.84 1.61 3.36
N GLN A 16 -1.82 2.11 4.13
CA GLN A 16 -3.13 2.46 3.58
C GLN A 16 -3.10 3.72 2.70
N ALA A 17 -2.30 4.74 3.07
CA ALA A 17 -2.07 5.92 2.23
C ALA A 17 -1.44 5.54 0.89
N TYR A 18 -0.42 4.67 0.91
CA TYR A 18 0.16 4.10 -0.30
C TYR A 18 -0.90 3.37 -1.14
N ARG A 19 -1.74 2.54 -0.51
CA ARG A 19 -2.84 1.83 -1.18
C ARG A 19 -3.87 2.77 -1.82
N LEU A 20 -4.16 3.90 -1.18
CA LEU A 20 -5.03 4.95 -1.72
C LEU A 20 -4.42 5.63 -2.94
N LYS A 21 -3.12 5.98 -2.87
CA LYS A 21 -2.38 6.62 -3.97
C LYS A 21 -2.38 5.79 -5.27
N LEU A 22 -2.46 4.46 -5.16
CA LEU A 22 -2.61 3.57 -6.32
C LEU A 22 -3.98 3.67 -7.02
N ALA A 23 -4.99 4.27 -6.39
CA ALA A 23 -6.30 4.47 -6.99
C ALA A 23 -6.31 5.76 -7.85
N LYS A 24 -6.91 5.68 -9.04
CA LYS A 24 -6.99 6.81 -10.00
C LYS A 24 -7.53 8.11 -9.38
N CYS A 25 -8.46 8.01 -8.43
CA CYS A 25 -9.05 9.19 -7.79
C CYS A 25 -8.10 9.92 -6.82
N PHE A 26 -6.93 9.35 -6.50
CA PHE A 26 -5.90 9.96 -5.63
C PHE A 26 -4.54 10.09 -6.32
N ILE A 27 -4.45 9.87 -7.64
CA ILE A 27 -3.16 9.85 -8.34
C ILE A 27 -2.42 11.20 -8.25
N ASP A 28 -3.14 12.31 -8.13
CA ASP A 28 -2.56 13.67 -8.00
C ASP A 28 -2.31 14.10 -6.55
N GLU A 29 -2.84 13.37 -5.57
CA GLU A 29 -2.81 13.74 -4.14
C GLU A 29 -1.46 13.40 -3.52
N ASN A 30 -0.83 14.29 -2.76
CA ASN A 30 0.45 13.98 -2.13
C ASN A 30 0.32 12.82 -1.13
N ASN A 31 1.27 11.87 -1.12
CA ASN A 31 1.19 10.72 -0.22
C ASN A 31 1.28 11.14 1.26
N GLU A 32 2.06 12.17 1.58
CA GLU A 32 2.13 12.70 2.95
C GLU A 32 0.80 13.32 3.41
N ASP A 33 0.07 13.96 2.50
CA ASP A 33 -1.25 14.53 2.80
C ASP A 33 -2.26 13.41 3.08
N LEU A 34 -2.21 12.32 2.30
CA LEU A 34 -3.02 11.12 2.55
C LEU A 34 -2.68 10.46 3.89
N GLU A 35 -1.39 10.40 4.24
CA GLU A 35 -0.96 9.90 5.55
C GLU A 35 -1.52 10.77 6.69
N GLN A 36 -1.42 12.08 6.57
CA GLN A 36 -1.89 13.03 7.58
C GLN A 36 -3.42 13.00 7.72
N GLU A 37 -4.16 13.03 6.61
CA GLU A 37 -5.62 12.96 6.64
C GLU A 37 -6.09 11.65 7.28
N LEU A 38 -5.51 10.52 6.88
CA LEU A 38 -5.84 9.23 7.47
C LEU A 38 -5.48 9.16 8.96
N PHE A 39 -4.36 9.77 9.37
CA PHE A 39 -3.98 9.86 10.78
C PHE A 39 -5.00 10.67 11.58
N CYS A 40 -5.47 11.80 11.06
CA CYS A 40 -6.51 12.62 11.66
C CYS A 40 -7.85 11.86 11.78
N GLU A 41 -8.21 11.03 10.79
CA GLU A 41 -9.45 10.24 10.85
C GLU A 41 -9.42 9.11 11.89
N ILE A 42 -8.26 8.52 12.14
CA ILE A 42 -8.12 7.41 13.09
C ILE A 42 -7.87 7.89 14.52
N TRP A 43 -7.18 9.02 14.71
CA TRP A 43 -6.69 9.45 16.02
C TRP A 43 -7.81 9.52 17.09
N PRO A 44 -8.98 10.12 16.81
CA PRO A 44 -10.09 10.16 17.78
C PRO A 44 -10.70 8.79 18.08
N CYS A 45 -10.51 7.81 17.20
CA CYS A 45 -11.05 6.46 17.37
C CYS A 45 -10.10 5.54 18.14
N LEU A 46 -8.83 5.93 18.37
CA LEU A 46 -7.85 5.08 19.05
C LEU A 46 -8.23 4.80 20.51
N ASP A 47 -8.91 5.75 21.17
CA ASP A 47 -9.35 5.61 22.57
C ASP A 47 -10.49 4.59 22.74
N GLN A 48 -11.10 4.13 21.64
CA GLN A 48 -12.12 3.09 21.64
C GLN A 48 -11.53 1.67 21.67
N TYR A 49 -10.20 1.55 21.75
CA TYR A 49 -9.54 0.25 21.81
C TYR A 49 -9.95 -0.54 23.05
N ASP A 50 -10.31 -1.80 22.81
CA ASP A 50 -10.73 -2.76 23.82
C ASP A 50 -9.91 -4.05 23.65
N GLU A 51 -9.11 -4.38 24.67
CA GLU A 51 -8.18 -5.52 24.66
C GLU A 51 -8.92 -6.87 24.68
N ASP A 52 -10.10 -6.94 25.30
CA ASP A 52 -10.88 -8.18 25.42
C ASP A 52 -11.49 -8.59 24.06
N LYS A 53 -11.71 -7.62 23.16
CA LYS A 53 -12.26 -7.87 21.82
C LYS A 53 -11.21 -8.27 20.80
N SER A 54 -10.02 -7.66 20.85
CA SER A 54 -8.95 -7.95 19.89
C SER A 54 -7.59 -7.42 20.31
N SER A 55 -6.53 -7.99 19.74
CA SER A 55 -5.19 -7.38 19.81
C SER A 55 -5.17 -5.98 19.18
N PHE A 56 -4.38 -5.07 19.74
CA PHE A 56 -4.20 -3.71 19.24
C PHE A 56 -3.84 -3.65 17.74
N ASN A 57 -2.96 -4.55 17.27
CA ASN A 57 -2.61 -4.63 15.83
C ASN A 57 -3.82 -4.90 14.95
N THR A 58 -4.70 -5.81 15.39
CA THR A 58 -5.90 -6.17 14.63
C THR A 58 -6.90 -5.03 14.64
N PHE A 59 -7.06 -4.36 15.78
CA PHE A 59 -7.90 -3.17 15.90
C PHE A 59 -7.41 -2.05 14.96
N VAL A 60 -6.13 -1.67 15.02
CA VAL A 60 -5.56 -0.60 14.18
C VAL A 60 -5.61 -0.95 12.69
N ALA A 61 -5.30 -2.19 12.31
CA ALA A 61 -5.38 -2.61 10.91
C ALA A 61 -6.80 -2.45 10.36
N ARG A 62 -7.82 -2.92 11.09
CA ARG A 62 -9.23 -2.77 10.71
C ARG A 62 -9.68 -1.30 10.69
N LEU A 63 -9.29 -0.54 11.70
CA LEU A 63 -9.65 0.88 11.81
C LEU A 63 -9.09 1.67 10.61
N THR A 64 -7.78 1.56 10.35
CA THR A 64 -7.12 2.23 9.22
C THR A 64 -7.65 1.80 7.87
N GLU A 65 -7.91 0.50 7.68
CA GLU A 65 -8.53 -0.02 6.45
C GLU A 65 -9.94 0.56 6.23
N ASN A 66 -10.78 0.56 7.27
CA ASN A 66 -12.13 1.12 7.19
C ASN A 66 -12.12 2.62 6.87
N LYS A 67 -11.22 3.39 7.50
CA LYS A 67 -11.06 4.82 7.21
C LYS A 67 -10.60 5.06 5.77
N ALA A 68 -9.58 4.32 5.30
CA ALA A 68 -9.14 4.40 3.90
C ALA A 68 -10.26 4.04 2.91
N ILE A 69 -11.07 3.02 3.18
CA ILE A 69 -12.24 2.68 2.34
C ILE A 69 -13.26 3.83 2.32
N ASN A 70 -13.49 4.50 3.44
CA ASN A 70 -14.39 5.64 3.51
C ASN A 70 -13.86 6.84 2.72
N MET A 71 -12.57 7.16 2.85
CA MET A 71 -11.90 8.18 2.03
C MET A 71 -12.04 7.86 0.54
N LEU A 72 -11.80 6.59 0.15
CA LEU A 72 -11.97 6.15 -1.23
C LEU A 72 -13.38 6.40 -1.77
N LYS A 73 -14.41 6.01 -1.01
CA LYS A 73 -15.81 6.24 -1.38
C LYS A 73 -16.13 7.73 -1.49
N LYS A 74 -15.67 8.56 -0.54
CA LYS A 74 -15.87 10.02 -0.52
C LYS A 74 -15.27 10.68 -1.76
N GLN A 75 -14.01 10.37 -2.07
CA GLN A 75 -13.28 10.89 -3.23
C GLN A 75 -13.93 10.45 -4.56
N GLN A 76 -14.36 9.18 -4.65
CA GLN A 76 -15.07 8.67 -5.82
C GLN A 76 -16.41 9.40 -6.06
N CYS A 77 -17.18 9.66 -5.00
CA CYS A 77 -18.43 10.41 -5.12
C CYS A 77 -18.19 11.87 -5.53
N ALA A 78 -17.19 12.54 -4.94
CA ALA A 78 -16.83 13.91 -5.29
C ALA A 78 -16.37 14.03 -6.75
N LYS A 79 -15.46 13.14 -7.19
CA LYS A 79 -14.94 13.15 -8.57
C LYS A 79 -15.96 12.64 -9.60
N ARG A 80 -16.92 11.79 -9.22
CA ARG A 80 -18.08 11.46 -10.09
C ARG A 80 -18.96 12.68 -10.40
N ASN A 81 -19.07 13.61 -9.46
CA ASN A 81 -19.84 14.84 -9.65
C ASN A 81 -19.09 15.86 -10.53
N ILE A 82 -17.76 15.75 -10.62
CA ILE A 82 -16.87 16.62 -11.40
C ILE A 82 -16.63 16.05 -12.82
N ASN A 83 -16.62 14.72 -12.99
CA ASN A 83 -16.33 14.01 -14.26
C ASN A 83 -17.39 14.17 -15.38
N ASN A 84 -18.29 15.15 -15.30
CA ASN A 84 -19.05 15.59 -16.47
C ASN A 84 -18.22 16.48 -17.41
N TYR A 85 -17.00 16.85 -17.02
CA TYR A 85 -16.05 17.53 -17.90
C TYR A 85 -14.63 17.10 -17.53
N ILE A 86 -13.79 16.91 -18.55
CA ILE A 86 -12.33 16.76 -18.49
C ILE A 86 -11.80 15.31 -18.50
N SER A 87 -11.54 14.84 -19.73
CA SER A 87 -10.47 13.91 -20.06
C SER A 87 -9.16 14.71 -20.16
N ILE A 88 -8.19 14.46 -19.29
CA ILE A 88 -6.81 14.92 -19.48
C ILE A 88 -5.89 13.70 -19.40
N ASP A 89 -5.10 13.56 -20.46
CA ASP A 89 -4.11 12.53 -20.69
C ASP A 89 -2.95 12.71 -19.68
N VAL A 90 -2.79 11.73 -18.79
CA VAL A 90 -1.86 11.74 -17.64
C VAL A 90 -0.42 11.41 -18.07
N THR A 91 -0.18 11.27 -19.37
CA THR A 91 1.06 10.68 -19.90
C THR A 91 2.30 11.59 -19.77
N GLU A 92 2.15 12.91 -19.61
CA GLU A 92 3.27 13.85 -19.82
C GLU A 92 3.99 14.33 -18.53
N LEU A 93 3.45 14.10 -17.33
CA LEU A 93 4.03 14.65 -16.08
C LEU A 93 4.99 13.70 -15.34
N LEU A 94 5.12 12.45 -15.77
CA LEU A 94 5.88 11.46 -15.02
C LEU A 94 7.37 11.42 -15.41
N GLU A 95 7.77 11.93 -16.57
CA GLU A 95 9.04 11.54 -17.21
C GLU A 95 10.33 12.12 -16.56
N GLY A 96 10.25 13.12 -15.69
CA GLY A 96 11.42 13.89 -15.23
C GLY A 96 12.21 13.34 -14.02
N GLU A 97 11.60 12.49 -13.19
CA GLU A 97 12.17 12.09 -11.88
C GLU A 97 12.37 10.57 -11.70
N ILE A 98 11.92 9.77 -12.68
CA ILE A 98 11.87 8.30 -12.54
C ILE A 98 13.26 7.66 -12.68
N THR A 99 14.23 8.29 -13.34
CA THR A 99 15.44 7.67 -13.94
C THR A 99 16.43 6.97 -12.98
N LYS A 100 16.14 6.86 -11.68
CA LYS A 100 16.90 6.01 -10.73
C LYS A 100 16.04 4.99 -9.95
N ARG A 101 14.70 5.08 -10.01
CA ARG A 101 13.75 4.14 -9.35
C ARG A 101 13.01 3.22 -10.34
N ILE A 102 13.21 3.41 -11.64
CA ILE A 102 12.53 2.67 -12.73
C ILE A 102 12.63 1.14 -12.57
N ASP A 103 13.70 0.59 -12.00
CA ASP A 103 13.94 -0.85 -12.10
C ASP A 103 13.02 -1.69 -11.19
N VAL A 104 12.83 -1.31 -9.92
CA VAL A 104 12.08 -2.16 -8.96
C VAL A 104 10.57 -2.13 -9.20
N ASP A 105 9.99 -0.96 -9.42
CA ASP A 105 8.54 -0.84 -9.64
C ASP A 105 8.15 -1.47 -10.99
N TYR A 106 8.99 -1.34 -12.02
CA TYR A 106 8.84 -2.06 -13.27
C TYR A 106 8.94 -3.58 -13.07
N MET A 107 9.97 -4.07 -12.37
CA MET A 107 10.15 -5.49 -12.05
C MET A 107 8.94 -6.08 -11.33
N ILE A 108 8.38 -5.35 -10.35
CA ILE A 108 7.16 -5.77 -9.65
C ILE A 108 5.98 -5.79 -10.62
N SER A 109 5.81 -4.79 -11.49
CA SER A 109 4.69 -4.70 -12.44
C SER A 109 4.57 -5.91 -13.39
N VAL A 110 5.67 -6.60 -13.69
CA VAL A 110 5.71 -7.79 -14.55
C VAL A 110 5.21 -9.06 -13.83
N LEU A 111 5.10 -9.03 -12.50
CA LEU A 111 4.60 -10.16 -11.71
C LEU A 111 3.07 -10.29 -11.79
N PRO A 112 2.50 -11.48 -11.56
CA PRO A 112 1.05 -11.63 -11.37
C PRO A 112 0.51 -10.73 -10.24
N LYS A 113 -0.74 -10.28 -10.34
CA LYS A 113 -1.31 -9.27 -9.41
C LYS A 113 -1.26 -9.68 -7.95
N GLU A 114 -1.45 -10.97 -7.67
CA GLU A 114 -1.32 -11.53 -6.32
C GLU A 114 0.09 -11.40 -5.76
N TRP A 115 1.12 -11.61 -6.60
CA TRP A 115 2.52 -11.51 -6.21
C TRP A 115 2.98 -10.06 -6.10
N GLN A 116 2.44 -9.17 -6.93
CA GLN A 116 2.62 -7.72 -6.77
C GLN A 116 2.14 -7.29 -5.39
N ASN A 117 0.92 -7.68 -5.02
CA ASN A 117 0.32 -7.32 -3.74
C ASN A 117 1.17 -7.82 -2.55
N ILE A 118 1.72 -9.03 -2.64
CA ILE A 118 2.66 -9.57 -1.65
C ILE A 118 3.94 -8.73 -1.57
N CYS A 119 4.53 -8.33 -2.71
CA CYS A 119 5.73 -7.49 -2.72
C CYS A 119 5.46 -6.13 -2.08
N GLU A 120 4.32 -5.51 -2.39
CA GLU A 120 3.93 -4.23 -1.80
C GLU A 120 3.70 -4.32 -0.30
N GLN A 121 3.04 -5.38 0.17
CA GLN A 121 2.85 -5.61 1.60
C GLN A 121 4.18 -5.85 2.34
N LEU A 122 5.12 -6.56 1.72
CA LEU A 122 6.45 -6.83 2.30
C LEU A 122 7.31 -5.56 2.46
N LYS A 123 6.98 -4.45 1.77
CA LYS A 123 7.63 -3.15 2.00
C LYS A 123 7.32 -2.59 3.40
N PHE A 124 6.20 -2.99 4.00
CA PHE A 124 5.70 -2.44 5.27
C PHE A 124 5.62 -3.48 6.39
N PHE A 125 5.31 -4.74 6.07
CA PHE A 125 5.00 -5.79 7.04
C PHE A 125 6.00 -6.94 6.98
N ASN A 126 6.17 -7.65 8.10
CA ASN A 126 7.00 -8.85 8.13
C ASN A 126 6.28 -10.07 7.55
N LEU A 127 7.03 -11.15 7.27
CA LEU A 127 6.48 -12.37 6.65
C LEU A 127 5.29 -12.97 7.40
N HIS A 128 5.30 -12.92 8.74
CA HIS A 128 4.18 -13.46 9.51
C HIS A 128 2.91 -12.63 9.32
N GLU A 129 3.04 -11.32 9.36
CA GLU A 129 1.94 -10.38 9.15
C GLU A 129 1.38 -10.55 7.73
N VAL A 130 2.25 -10.59 6.71
CA VAL A 130 1.84 -10.79 5.31
C VAL A 130 1.16 -12.15 5.10
N ALA A 131 1.66 -13.23 5.72
CA ALA A 131 1.02 -14.54 5.62
C ALA A 131 -0.41 -14.52 6.18
N LYS A 132 -0.59 -13.88 7.34
CA LYS A 132 -1.92 -13.71 7.96
C LYS A 132 -2.83 -12.83 7.09
N MET A 133 -2.33 -11.74 6.52
CA MET A 133 -3.08 -10.83 5.65
C MET A 133 -3.60 -11.51 4.38
N ASN A 134 -2.82 -12.40 3.79
CA ASN A 134 -3.21 -13.13 2.58
C ASN A 134 -3.91 -14.46 2.89
N ASN A 135 -4.19 -14.77 4.16
CA ASN A 135 -4.79 -16.03 4.61
C ASN A 135 -4.03 -17.27 4.10
N VAL A 136 -2.69 -17.23 4.14
CA VAL A 136 -1.81 -18.34 3.74
C VAL A 136 -0.87 -18.75 4.85
N SER A 137 -0.37 -19.99 4.82
CA SER A 137 0.67 -20.43 5.75
C SER A 137 2.01 -19.70 5.49
N ARG A 138 2.85 -19.54 6.52
CA ARG A 138 4.21 -19.01 6.36
C ARG A 138 5.03 -19.83 5.34
N THR A 139 4.87 -21.15 5.32
CA THR A 139 5.54 -22.03 4.37
C THR A 139 5.10 -21.74 2.93
N THR A 140 3.80 -21.54 2.72
CA THR A 140 3.23 -21.16 1.42
C THR A 140 3.76 -19.80 0.99
N LEU A 141 3.76 -18.80 1.87
CA LEU A 141 4.32 -17.47 1.55
C LEU A 141 5.80 -17.56 1.18
N ASN A 142 6.60 -18.33 1.91
CA ASN A 142 8.01 -18.55 1.57
C ASN A 142 8.19 -19.20 0.19
N ASN A 143 7.33 -20.16 -0.16
CA ASN A 143 7.34 -20.75 -1.50
C ASN A 143 6.94 -19.75 -2.59
N ILE A 144 5.98 -18.87 -2.32
CA ILE A 144 5.63 -17.76 -3.23
C ILE A 144 6.82 -16.81 -3.40
N ILE A 145 7.49 -16.41 -2.31
CA ILE A 145 8.69 -15.54 -2.36
C ILE A 145 9.80 -16.20 -3.16
N LYS A 146 10.02 -17.51 -3.03
CA LYS A 146 10.98 -18.25 -3.86
C LYS A 146 10.64 -18.16 -5.35
N LYS A 147 9.36 -18.32 -5.72
CA LYS A 147 8.88 -18.19 -7.10
C LYS A 147 9.04 -16.75 -7.62
N ILE A 148 8.72 -15.74 -6.81
CA ILE A 148 8.94 -14.33 -7.13
C ILE A 148 10.41 -14.08 -7.43
N ARG A 149 11.32 -14.51 -6.54
CA ARG A 149 12.78 -14.36 -6.75
C ARG A 149 13.26 -15.03 -8.03
N ALA A 150 12.80 -16.25 -8.32
CA ALA A 150 13.15 -16.95 -9.54
C ALA A 150 12.69 -16.19 -10.80
N LYS A 151 11.53 -15.51 -10.74
CA LYS A 151 11.00 -14.71 -11.85
C LYS A 151 11.68 -13.36 -12.02
N LEU A 152 12.11 -12.74 -10.90
CA LEU A 152 12.82 -11.46 -10.92
C LEU A 152 14.32 -11.58 -11.22
N SER A 153 14.94 -12.73 -10.91
CA SER A 153 16.38 -12.94 -11.10
C SER A 153 16.85 -12.68 -12.54
N PRO A 154 16.21 -13.22 -13.60
CA PRO A 154 16.63 -12.95 -14.97
C PRO A 154 16.54 -11.46 -15.34
N ILE A 155 15.45 -10.80 -14.96
CA ILE A 155 15.19 -9.38 -15.25
C ILE A 155 16.29 -8.51 -14.64
N TYR A 156 16.68 -8.80 -13.40
CA TYR A 156 17.76 -8.09 -12.70
C TYR A 156 19.12 -8.24 -13.41
N TYR A 157 19.48 -9.46 -13.84
CA TYR A 157 20.76 -9.70 -14.50
C TYR A 157 20.80 -9.21 -15.96
N GLU A 158 19.66 -9.16 -16.65
CA GLU A 158 19.55 -8.55 -17.97
C GLU A 158 19.68 -7.03 -17.91
N GLY A 159 19.07 -6.37 -16.93
CA GLY A 159 19.25 -4.93 -16.68
C GLY A 159 20.70 -4.56 -16.36
N LYS A 160 21.42 -5.42 -15.63
CA LYS A 160 22.84 -5.22 -15.27
C LYS A 160 23.82 -5.39 -16.45
N LYS A 161 23.44 -6.07 -17.53
CA LYS A 161 24.29 -6.22 -18.73
C LYS A 161 24.17 -5.04 -19.71
N LYS A 162 23.16 -4.19 -19.56
CA LYS A 162 22.90 -3.03 -20.43
C LYS A 162 23.42 -1.69 -19.88
N ASN A 163 24.00 -1.71 -18.67
CA ASN A 163 24.70 -0.59 -18.02
C ASN A 163 26.19 -0.93 -17.89
#